data_AF-C3N4K9-F1
#
_entry.id   AF-C3N4K9-F1
#
_cell.length_a   1.000
_cell.length_b   1.000
_cell.length_c   1.000
_cell.angle_alpha   90.00
_cell.angle_beta   90.00
_cell.angle_gamma   90.00
#
_symmetry.space_group_name_H-M   'P 1'
#
loop_
_entity.id
_entity.type
_entity.pdbx_description
1 polymer ?
#
loop_
_entity_poly.entity_id
_entity_poly.type
_entity_poly.pdbx_seq_one_letter_code
_entity_poly.pdbx_strand_id
1 'polypeptide(L)'
;MKLRTHYIFSTGLLTFLDSVLFHEYFYYALILSGMVSVIGNFLIDRIGHKEVATRYGYIPVRTPLTHTIPRSVVWGIVSIIPVFILLLIYYGFSYHEYYFSLSNKVLLLILLNGVVVGPSHLFLDVFTERGIYVKKYGRWRRFALAHFRYDNPLANGLAILMGVIMLLAALYLHNYHYYNYYF
;
A
#
# COMPACT_ATOMS: atom_id res chain seq x y z
N MET A 1 6.90 8.01 -6.99
CA MET A 1 6.16 8.25 -8.26
C MET A 1 4.98 9.18 -7.99
N LYS A 2 4.12 9.53 -8.96
CA LYS A 2 2.90 10.31 -8.66
C LYS A 2 2.06 9.57 -7.62
N LEU A 3 1.48 10.29 -6.66
CA LEU A 3 0.68 9.69 -5.58
C LEU A 3 -0.48 8.82 -6.12
N ARG A 4 -1.13 9.26 -7.20
CA ARG A 4 -2.18 8.48 -7.90
C ARG A 4 -1.67 7.14 -8.45
N THR A 5 -0.43 7.10 -8.92
CA THR A 5 0.23 5.87 -9.38
C THR A 5 0.37 4.87 -8.22
N HIS A 6 0.77 5.37 -7.04
CA HIS A 6 0.88 4.53 -5.85
C HIS A 6 -0.48 3.97 -5.42
N TYR A 7 -1.55 4.75 -5.52
CA TYR A 7 -2.91 4.28 -5.21
C TYR A 7 -3.31 3.10 -6.09
N ILE A 8 -3.21 3.26 -7.42
CA ILE A 8 -3.64 2.21 -8.35
C ILE A 8 -2.77 0.96 -8.22
N PHE A 9 -1.45 1.13 -8.17
CA PHE A 9 -0.51 0.02 -8.03
C PHE A 9 -0.74 -0.76 -6.72
N SER A 10 -0.84 -0.05 -5.59
CA SER A 10 -1.01 -0.72 -4.29
C SER A 10 -2.38 -1.37 -4.19
N THR A 11 -3.46 -0.75 -4.69
CA THR A 11 -4.77 -1.41 -4.73
C THR A 11 -4.71 -2.71 -5.51
N GLY A 12 -4.08 -2.71 -6.69
CA GLY A 12 -3.93 -3.94 -7.48
C GLY A 12 -3.10 -5.02 -6.80
N LEU A 13 -1.95 -4.65 -6.23
CA LEU A 13 -1.08 -5.59 -5.53
C LEU A 13 -1.77 -6.20 -4.30
N LEU A 14 -2.38 -5.38 -3.46
CA LEU A 14 -3.06 -5.81 -2.25
C LEU A 14 -4.24 -6.73 -2.58
N THR A 15 -5.10 -6.32 -3.53
CA THR A 15 -6.26 -7.15 -3.93
C THR A 15 -5.83 -8.48 -4.52
N PHE A 16 -4.74 -8.50 -5.30
CA PHE A 16 -4.20 -9.74 -5.85
C PHE A 16 -3.69 -10.68 -4.76
N LEU A 17 -2.86 -10.18 -3.84
CA LEU A 17 -2.35 -11.00 -2.72
C LEU A 17 -3.49 -11.51 -1.84
N ASP A 18 -4.44 -10.64 -1.51
CA ASP A 18 -5.63 -11.00 -0.74
C ASP A 18 -6.46 -12.07 -1.45
N SER A 19 -6.63 -11.99 -2.76
CA SER A 19 -7.41 -12.97 -3.54
C SER A 19 -6.71 -14.31 -3.64
N VAL A 20 -5.37 -14.32 -3.66
CA VAL A 20 -4.59 -15.58 -3.62
C VAL A 20 -4.78 -16.31 -2.29
N LEU A 21 -4.87 -15.58 -1.18
CA LEU A 21 -5.00 -16.16 0.16
C LEU A 21 -6.45 -16.42 0.57
N PHE A 22 -7.39 -15.57 0.12
CA PHE A 22 -8.78 -15.53 0.56
C PHE A 22 -9.73 -15.29 -0.63
N HIS A 23 -9.64 -16.13 -1.67
CA HIS A 23 -10.42 -16.02 -2.93
C HIS A 23 -11.95 -15.88 -2.75
N GLU A 24 -12.51 -16.46 -1.68
CA GLU A 24 -13.93 -16.37 -1.30
C GLU A 24 -14.36 -14.92 -0.94
N TYR A 25 -13.41 -14.06 -0.57
CA TYR A 25 -13.64 -12.71 -0.04
C TYR A 25 -13.27 -11.60 -1.03
N PHE A 26 -13.24 -11.90 -2.33
CA PHE A 26 -12.77 -10.97 -3.37
C PHE A 26 -13.34 -9.54 -3.25
N TYR A 27 -14.65 -9.39 -3.07
CA TYR A 27 -15.26 -8.05 -2.96
C TYR A 27 -14.80 -7.29 -1.71
N TYR A 28 -14.65 -7.97 -0.58
CA TYR A 28 -14.08 -7.38 0.63
C TYR A 28 -12.61 -7.01 0.43
N ALA A 29 -11.83 -7.91 -0.17
CA ALA A 29 -10.43 -7.68 -0.51
C ALA A 29 -10.27 -6.42 -1.38
N LEU A 30 -11.05 -6.29 -2.45
CA LEU A 30 -11.01 -5.14 -3.36
C LEU A 30 -11.31 -3.82 -2.64
N ILE A 31 -12.39 -3.77 -1.86
CA ILE A 31 -12.81 -2.54 -1.17
C ILE A 31 -11.78 -2.16 -0.10
N LEU A 32 -11.38 -3.10 0.75
CA LEU A 32 -10.43 -2.85 1.83
C LEU A 32 -9.04 -2.49 1.29
N SER A 33 -8.55 -3.19 0.26
CA SER A 33 -7.32 -2.85 -0.45
C SER A 33 -7.37 -1.43 -1.03
N GLY A 34 -8.51 -1.04 -1.63
CA GLY A 34 -8.73 0.32 -2.12
C GLY A 34 -8.59 1.37 -1.03
N MET A 35 -9.28 1.17 0.10
CA MET A 35 -9.23 2.07 1.24
C MET A 35 -7.83 2.17 1.85
N VAL A 36 -7.19 1.03 2.16
CA VAL A 36 -5.86 0.99 2.76
C VAL A 36 -4.81 1.57 1.81
N SER A 37 -4.92 1.31 0.51
CA SER A 37 -4.03 1.90 -0.50
C SER A 37 -4.09 3.42 -0.49
N VAL A 38 -5.28 4.03 -0.47
CA VAL A 38 -5.41 5.49 -0.46
C VAL A 38 -4.87 6.07 0.85
N ILE A 39 -5.30 5.54 2.00
CA ILE A 39 -4.92 6.08 3.32
C ILE A 39 -3.42 5.88 3.56
N GLY A 40 -2.90 4.68 3.32
CA GLY A 40 -1.50 4.33 3.58
C GLY A 40 -0.53 5.12 2.72
N ASN A 41 -0.77 5.17 1.41
CA ASN A 41 0.10 5.95 0.51
C ASN A 41 0.02 7.45 0.80
N PHE A 42 -1.16 7.98 1.10
CA PHE A 42 -1.31 9.38 1.49
C PHE A 42 -0.54 9.70 2.78
N LEU A 43 -0.68 8.85 3.80
CA LEU A 43 -0.01 9.02 5.10
C LEU A 43 1.52 9.01 4.95
N ILE A 44 2.05 8.01 4.22
CA ILE A 44 3.49 7.84 4.00
C ILE A 44 4.09 9.03 3.26
N ASP A 45 3.41 9.54 2.24
CA ASP A 45 3.85 10.72 1.48
C ASP A 45 3.74 12.00 2.30
N ARG A 46 2.63 12.20 3.02
CA ARG A 46 2.38 13.44 3.77
C ARG A 46 3.35 13.61 4.93
N ILE A 47 3.64 12.54 5.66
CA ILE A 47 4.59 12.54 6.79
C ILE A 47 6.04 12.40 6.29
N GLY A 48 6.22 11.76 5.13
CA GLY A 48 7.52 11.45 4.57
C GLY A 48 8.25 12.62 3.95
N HIS A 49 7.54 13.68 3.56
CA HIS A 49 8.12 14.86 2.92
C HIS A 49 8.39 15.97 3.93
N LYS A 50 9.59 16.55 3.85
CA LYS A 50 9.97 17.80 4.50
C LYS A 50 10.39 18.82 3.46
N GLU A 51 10.00 20.06 3.63
CA GLU A 51 10.49 21.15 2.80
C GLU A 51 11.82 21.64 3.37
N VAL A 52 12.87 21.64 2.54
CA VAL A 52 14.18 22.18 2.91
C VAL A 52 14.38 23.47 2.16
N ALA A 53 14.62 24.56 2.90
CA ALA A 53 14.95 25.85 2.32
C ALA A 53 16.34 25.78 1.65
N THR A 54 16.38 26.14 0.38
CA THR A 54 17.61 26.31 -0.40
C THR A 54 17.70 27.73 -0.93
N ARG A 55 18.86 28.13 -1.48
CA ARG A 55 19.04 29.45 -2.12
C ARG A 55 18.05 29.72 -3.27
N TYR A 56 17.41 28.69 -3.81
CA TYR A 56 16.45 28.75 -4.91
C TYR A 56 15.01 28.45 -4.48
N GLY A 57 14.73 28.44 -3.18
CA GLY A 57 13.40 28.18 -2.62
C GLY A 57 13.30 26.87 -1.84
N TYR A 58 12.06 26.47 -1.50
CA TYR A 58 11.78 25.25 -0.74
C TYR A 58 11.74 24.02 -1.66
N ILE A 59 12.59 23.04 -1.37
CA ILE A 59 12.62 21.77 -2.11
C ILE A 59 12.00 20.67 -1.23
N PRO A 60 11.00 19.92 -1.72
CA PRO A 60 10.44 18.78 -1.00
C PRO A 60 11.45 17.63 -1.00
N VAL A 61 11.86 17.23 0.20
CA VAL A 61 12.85 16.18 0.46
C VAL A 61 12.19 15.04 1.24
N ARG A 62 12.37 13.80 0.77
CA ARG A 62 11.95 12.60 1.49
C ARG A 62 12.80 12.39 2.73
N THR A 63 12.18 11.89 3.79
CA THR A 63 12.85 11.62 5.06
C THR A 63 12.98 10.13 5.33
N PRO A 64 14.01 9.71 6.09
CA PRO A 64 14.12 8.33 6.56
C PRO A 64 13.01 7.95 7.55
N LEU A 65 12.10 8.86 7.93
CA LEU A 65 11.01 8.58 8.86
C LEU A 65 10.00 7.60 8.26
N THR A 66 9.64 7.77 6.99
CA THR A 66 8.67 6.89 6.30
C THR A 66 9.32 6.09 5.17
N HIS A 67 10.42 6.57 4.60
CA HIS A 67 11.06 5.95 3.42
C HIS A 67 12.19 4.98 3.77
N THR A 68 11.96 4.10 4.76
CA THR A 68 12.85 2.96 5.06
C THR A 68 11.99 1.72 5.21
N ILE A 69 12.47 0.55 4.79
CA ILE A 69 11.69 -0.70 4.80
C ILE A 69 10.99 -0.98 6.14
N PRO A 70 11.68 -1.01 7.30
CA PRO A 70 11.00 -1.33 8.56
C PRO A 70 10.00 -0.24 8.97
N ARG A 71 10.30 1.04 8.71
CA ARG A 71 9.39 2.12 9.11
C ARG A 71 8.19 2.24 8.18
N SER A 72 8.33 1.94 6.89
CA SER A 72 7.18 1.95 5.98
C SER A 72 6.17 0.88 6.38
N VAL A 73 6.62 -0.29 6.85
CA VAL A 73 5.72 -1.32 7.41
C VAL A 73 4.97 -0.77 8.63
N VAL A 74 5.68 -0.13 9.57
CA VAL A 74 5.04 0.49 10.75
C VAL A 74 4.00 1.54 10.34
N TRP A 75 4.33 2.44 9.41
CA TRP A 75 3.39 3.45 8.92
C TRP A 75 2.22 2.83 8.14
N GLY A 76 2.46 1.74 7.42
CA GLY A 76 1.41 0.96 6.78
C GLY A 76 0.44 0.37 7.79
N ILE A 77 0.93 -0.22 8.88
CA ILE A 77 0.09 -0.72 9.97
C ILE A 77 -0.69 0.42 10.63
N VAL A 78 -0.05 1.56 10.91
CA VAL A 78 -0.74 2.73 11.48
C VAL A 78 -1.85 3.23 10.54
N SER A 79 -1.66 3.12 9.22
CA SER A 79 -2.63 3.60 8.24
C SER A 79 -3.96 2.83 8.22
N ILE A 80 -4.02 1.62 8.79
CA ILE A 80 -5.25 0.83 8.82
C ILE A 80 -6.15 1.15 10.02
N ILE A 81 -5.68 1.97 10.98
CA ILE A 81 -6.45 2.37 12.17
C ILE A 81 -7.82 3.00 11.79
N PRO A 82 -7.93 3.93 10.82
CA PRO A 82 -9.22 4.48 10.44
C PRO A 82 -10.16 3.43 9.82
N VAL A 83 -9.61 2.48 9.06
CA VAL A 83 -10.37 1.35 8.47
C VAL A 83 -10.90 0.45 9.59
N PHE A 84 -10.08 0.20 10.61
CA PHE A 84 -10.48 -0.54 11.80
C PHE A 84 -11.62 0.11 12.57
N ILE A 85 -11.52 1.42 12.81
CA ILE A 85 -12.55 2.18 13.50
C ILE A 85 -13.86 2.13 12.70
N LEU A 86 -13.80 2.27 11.37
CA LEU A 86 -14.97 2.16 10.52
C LEU A 86 -15.63 0.78 10.63
N LEU A 87 -14.83 -0.29 10.64
CA LEU A 87 -15.31 -1.66 10.79
C LEU A 87 -15.99 -1.88 12.14
N LEU A 88 -15.42 -1.33 13.21
CA LEU A 88 -15.97 -1.40 14.57
C LEU A 88 -17.32 -0.67 14.67
N ILE A 89 -17.44 0.49 14.00
CA ILE A 89 -18.71 1.23 13.91
C ILE A 89 -19.74 0.42 13.11
N TYR A 90 -19.33 -0.19 11.99
CA TYR A 90 -20.22 -0.95 11.11
C TYR A 90 -20.82 -2.20 11.79
N TYR A 91 -20.00 -2.99 12.48
CA TYR A 91 -20.48 -4.20 13.17
C TYR A 91 -21.04 -3.92 14.58
N GLY A 92 -20.83 -2.72 15.11
CA GLY A 92 -21.21 -2.32 16.45
C GLY A 92 -20.24 -2.82 17.52
N PHE A 93 -19.99 -1.96 18.52
CA PHE A 93 -19.06 -2.23 19.62
C PHE A 93 -19.43 -3.47 20.45
N SER A 94 -20.72 -3.80 20.53
CA SER A 94 -21.22 -4.94 21.30
C SER A 94 -20.78 -6.30 20.72
N TYR A 95 -20.41 -6.38 19.45
CA TYR A 95 -20.00 -7.61 18.79
C TYR A 95 -18.48 -7.68 18.52
N HIS A 96 -17.69 -6.81 19.18
CA HIS A 96 -16.26 -6.71 18.90
C HIS A 96 -15.51 -8.04 19.13
N GLU A 97 -15.82 -8.80 20.18
CA GLU A 97 -15.15 -10.08 20.46
C GLU A 97 -15.33 -11.11 19.33
N TYR A 98 -16.51 -11.14 18.71
CA TYR A 98 -16.80 -12.06 17.61
C TYR A 98 -16.12 -11.63 16.30
N TYR A 99 -16.19 -10.33 15.96
CA TYR A 99 -15.65 -9.83 14.70
C TYR A 99 -14.15 -9.49 14.74
N PHE A 100 -13.56 -9.26 15.91
CA PHE A 100 -12.13 -8.94 16.09
C PHE A 100 -11.31 -10.13 16.62
N SER A 101 -11.75 -11.36 16.35
CA SER A 101 -10.94 -12.55 16.55
C SER A 101 -9.91 -12.70 15.42
N LEU A 102 -8.69 -13.16 15.72
CA LEU A 102 -7.68 -13.51 14.70
C LEU A 102 -8.15 -14.59 13.72
N SER A 103 -9.18 -15.35 14.07
CA SER A 103 -9.82 -16.32 13.17
C SER A 103 -10.68 -15.65 12.09
N ASN A 104 -10.99 -14.35 12.22
CA ASN A 104 -11.74 -13.62 11.22
C ASN A 104 -10.85 -13.26 10.01
N LYS A 105 -11.18 -13.84 8.85
CA LYS A 105 -10.47 -13.60 7.58
C LYS A 105 -10.48 -12.11 7.19
N VAL A 106 -11.55 -11.36 7.48
CA VAL A 106 -11.63 -9.91 7.17
C VAL A 106 -10.64 -9.10 8.01
N LEU A 107 -10.47 -9.47 9.29
CA LEU A 107 -9.47 -8.86 10.16
C LEU A 107 -8.06 -9.12 9.62
N LEU A 108 -7.80 -10.36 9.22
CA LEU A 108 -6.51 -10.78 8.70
C LEU A 108 -6.16 -10.06 7.38
N LEU A 109 -7.14 -9.85 6.49
CA LEU A 109 -6.99 -9.03 5.27
C LEU A 109 -6.52 -7.60 5.61
N ILE A 110 -7.15 -6.94 6.58
CA ILE A 110 -6.78 -5.57 6.97
C ILE A 110 -5.35 -5.52 7.52
N LEU A 111 -4.99 -6.47 8.38
CA LEU A 111 -3.64 -6.54 8.96
C LEU A 111 -2.58 -6.80 7.88
N LEU A 112 -2.84 -7.74 6.96
CA LEU A 112 -1.95 -8.04 5.85
C LEU A 112 -1.77 -6.82 4.94
N ASN A 113 -2.87 -6.14 4.61
CA ASN A 113 -2.83 -4.91 3.82
C ASN A 113 -2.02 -3.80 4.48
N GLY A 114 -2.14 -3.65 5.80
CA GLY A 114 -1.31 -2.70 6.56
C GLY A 114 0.18 -3.03 6.50
N VAL A 115 0.54 -4.30 6.59
CA VAL A 115 1.94 -4.73 6.48
C VAL A 115 2.51 -4.47 5.08
N VAL A 116 1.70 -4.68 4.03
CA VAL A 116 2.17 -4.66 2.63
C VAL A 116 2.10 -3.27 1.98
N VAL A 117 1.16 -2.40 2.36
CA VAL A 117 0.98 -1.08 1.72
C VAL A 117 2.22 -0.17 1.83
N GLY A 118 2.96 -0.27 2.94
CA GLY A 118 4.20 0.49 3.11
C GLY A 118 5.30 0.03 2.16
N PRO A 119 5.67 -1.26 2.17
CA PRO A 119 6.57 -1.85 1.18
C PRO A 119 6.14 -1.61 -0.28
N SER A 120 4.85 -1.68 -0.62
CA SER A 120 4.38 -1.42 -2.00
C SER A 120 4.66 0.02 -2.42
N HIS A 121 4.49 0.98 -1.50
CA HIS A 121 4.86 2.38 -1.73
C HIS A 121 6.35 2.51 -2.02
N LEU A 122 7.19 1.93 -1.14
CA LEU A 122 8.64 2.00 -1.28
C LEU A 122 9.15 1.29 -2.54
N PHE A 123 8.52 0.20 -2.94
CA PHE A 123 8.89 -0.55 -4.14
C PHE A 123 8.89 0.34 -5.37
N LEU A 124 7.83 1.12 -5.58
CA LEU A 124 7.79 2.09 -6.68
C LEU A 124 8.82 3.21 -6.51
N ASP A 125 9.05 3.62 -5.27
CA ASP A 125 9.96 4.72 -4.97
C ASP A 125 11.44 4.39 -5.13
N VAL A 126 11.82 3.13 -4.95
CA VAL A 126 13.17 2.63 -5.26
C VAL A 126 13.58 2.95 -6.70
N PHE A 127 12.64 2.99 -7.64
CA PHE A 127 12.95 3.29 -9.04
C PHE A 127 13.04 4.79 -9.34
N THR A 128 12.64 5.66 -8.41
CA THR A 128 12.64 7.11 -8.63
C THR A 128 13.92 7.79 -8.16
N GLU A 129 14.22 8.97 -8.71
CA GLU A 129 15.39 9.80 -8.36
C GLU A 129 15.49 10.12 -6.87
N ARG A 130 14.34 10.17 -6.17
CA ARG A 130 14.30 10.45 -4.73
C ARG A 130 14.54 9.19 -3.88
N GLY A 131 14.34 8.01 -4.46
CA GLY A 131 14.68 6.72 -3.87
C GLY A 131 14.02 6.42 -2.52
N ILE A 132 14.66 5.50 -1.82
CA ILE A 132 14.40 5.12 -0.42
C ILE A 132 15.68 5.33 0.41
N TYR A 133 15.59 5.13 1.72
CA TYR A 133 16.73 5.18 2.64
C TYR A 133 17.11 3.78 3.14
N VAL A 134 18.41 3.52 3.11
CA VAL A 134 19.04 2.31 3.66
C VAL A 134 20.09 2.70 4.70
N LYS A 135 20.26 1.87 5.73
CA LYS A 135 21.25 2.14 6.79
C LYS A 135 22.60 1.58 6.35
N LYS A 136 23.59 2.44 6.14
CA LYS A 136 24.96 2.08 5.77
C LYS A 136 25.93 2.69 6.78
N TYR A 137 26.69 1.85 7.49
CA TYR A 137 27.63 2.26 8.55
C TYR A 137 26.99 3.17 9.61
N GLY A 138 25.83 2.77 10.13
CA GLY A 138 25.11 3.51 11.16
C GLY A 138 24.35 4.76 10.67
N ARG A 139 24.57 5.22 9.43
CA ARG A 139 23.95 6.42 8.86
C ARG A 139 22.93 6.07 7.78
N TRP A 140 21.85 6.84 7.69
CA TRP A 140 20.86 6.71 6.62
C TRP A 140 21.42 7.30 5.32
N ARG A 141 21.43 6.51 4.25
CA ARG A 141 21.83 6.94 2.91
C ARG A 141 20.71 6.68 1.92
N ARG A 142 20.56 7.57 0.93
CA ARG A 142 19.60 7.36 -0.16
C ARG A 142 20.07 6.24 -1.08
N PHE A 143 19.10 5.49 -1.58
CA PHE A 143 19.28 4.39 -2.51
C PHE A 143 18.15 4.43 -3.54
N ALA A 144 18.51 4.39 -4.81
CA ALA A 144 17.59 4.28 -5.94
C ALA A 144 18.21 3.39 -7.01
N LEU A 145 17.38 2.63 -7.74
CA LEU A 145 17.81 1.72 -8.80
C LEU A 145 17.92 2.43 -10.15
N ALA A 146 16.81 3.01 -10.63
CA ALA A 146 16.72 3.56 -11.99
C ALA A 146 16.77 5.08 -12.07
N HIS A 147 16.59 5.78 -10.94
CA HIS A 147 16.61 7.24 -10.85
C HIS A 147 15.60 7.95 -11.78
N PHE A 148 14.43 7.35 -12.04
CA PHE A 148 13.41 7.99 -12.87
C PHE A 148 12.89 9.27 -12.22
N ARG A 149 12.66 10.30 -13.04
CA ARG A 149 11.99 11.53 -12.61
C ARG A 149 10.59 11.21 -12.07
N TYR A 150 10.18 11.96 -11.05
CA TYR A 150 8.86 11.81 -10.43
C TYR A 150 7.69 11.89 -11.44
N ASP A 151 7.82 12.78 -12.42
CA ASP A 151 6.82 13.09 -13.46
C ASP A 151 6.95 12.24 -14.72
N ASN A 152 7.85 11.26 -14.76
CA ASN A 152 8.08 10.43 -15.94
C ASN A 152 6.78 9.68 -16.35
N PRO A 153 6.20 9.95 -17.53
CA PRO A 153 4.92 9.39 -17.93
C PRO A 153 4.99 7.88 -18.15
N LEU A 154 6.11 7.36 -18.69
CA LEU A 154 6.29 5.93 -18.93
C LEU A 154 6.39 5.15 -17.62
N ALA A 155 7.21 5.61 -16.67
CA ALA A 155 7.36 4.94 -15.38
C ALA A 155 6.05 4.92 -14.58
N ASN A 156 5.32 6.04 -14.57
CA ASN A 156 4.00 6.11 -13.94
C ASN A 156 2.98 5.21 -14.67
N GLY A 157 2.97 5.22 -16.00
CA GLY A 157 2.06 4.41 -16.82
C GLY A 157 2.27 2.92 -16.64
N LEU A 158 3.52 2.45 -16.62
CA LEU A 158 3.86 1.04 -16.39
C LEU A 158 3.44 0.57 -15.01
N ALA A 159 3.66 1.37 -13.97
CA ALA A 159 3.23 1.04 -12.61
C ALA A 159 1.68 0.97 -12.51
N ILE A 160 0.96 1.89 -13.15
CA ILE A 160 -0.50 1.84 -13.24
C ILE A 160 -0.95 0.57 -13.97
N LEU A 161 -0.36 0.29 -15.14
CA LEU A 161 -0.69 -0.88 -15.94
C LEU A 161 -0.47 -2.18 -15.15
N MET A 162 0.65 -2.28 -14.43
CA MET A 162 0.93 -3.43 -13.58
C MET A 162 -0.11 -3.57 -12.46
N GLY A 163 -0.51 -2.47 -11.83
CA GLY A 163 -1.63 -2.45 -10.88
C GLY A 163 -2.93 -2.98 -11.47
N VAL A 164 -3.30 -2.53 -12.67
CA VAL A 164 -4.51 -2.98 -13.37
C VAL A 164 -4.43 -4.46 -13.75
N ILE A 165 -3.28 -4.94 -14.23
CA ILE A 165 -3.08 -6.36 -14.55
C ILE A 165 -3.26 -7.22 -13.30
N MET A 166 -2.73 -6.79 -12.15
CA MET A 166 -2.92 -7.49 -10.88
C MET A 166 -4.40 -7.53 -10.45
N LEU A 167 -5.16 -6.46 -10.66
CA LEU A 167 -6.62 -6.46 -10.43
C LEU A 167 -7.36 -7.44 -11.34
N LEU A 168 -7.01 -7.47 -12.63
CA LEU A 168 -7.62 -8.40 -13.59
C LEU A 168 -7.27 -9.85 -13.25
N ALA A 169 -6.04 -10.12 -12.82
CA ALA A 169 -5.61 -11.43 -12.35
C ALA A 169 -6.38 -11.86 -11.08
N ALA A 170 -6.58 -10.93 -10.13
CA ALA A 170 -7.38 -11.17 -8.93
C ALA A 170 -8.84 -11.53 -9.27
N LEU A 171 -9.45 -10.79 -10.21
CA LEU A 171 -10.80 -11.05 -10.68
C LEU A 171 -10.91 -12.41 -11.40
N TYR A 172 -9.93 -12.72 -12.25
CA TYR A 172 -9.88 -14.02 -12.93
C TYR A 172 -9.77 -15.17 -11.92
N LEU A 173 -8.93 -15.04 -10.90
CA LEU A 173 -8.78 -16.04 -9.85
C LEU A 173 -10.10 -16.25 -9.09
N HIS A 174 -10.77 -15.17 -8.71
CA HIS A 174 -12.08 -15.24 -8.07
C HIS A 174 -13.11 -16.00 -8.94
N ASN A 175 -13.22 -15.65 -10.23
CA ASN A 175 -14.14 -16.30 -11.15
C ASN A 175 -13.81 -17.78 -11.38
N TYR A 176 -12.52 -18.12 -11.51
CA TYR A 176 -12.08 -19.50 -11.68
C TYR A 176 -12.48 -20.36 -10.48
N HIS A 177 -12.23 -19.89 -9.26
CA HIS A 177 -12.67 -20.62 -8.06
C HIS A 177 -14.19 -20.67 -7.95
N TYR A 178 -14.89 -19.56 -8.19
CA TYR A 178 -16.35 -19.54 -8.13
C TYR A 178 -16.98 -20.57 -9.08
N TYR A 179 -16.47 -20.65 -10.32
CA TYR A 179 -16.99 -21.61 -11.29
C TYR A 179 -16.75 -23.07 -10.87
N ASN A 180 -15.54 -23.44 -10.45
CA ASN A 180 -15.20 -24.83 -10.13
C ASN A 180 -15.81 -25.38 -8.83
N TYR A 181 -16.27 -24.50 -7.92
CA TYR A 181 -16.84 -24.93 -6.63
C TYR A 181 -18.37 -24.88 -6.59
N TYR A 182 -19.01 -24.09 -7.45
CA TYR A 182 -20.46 -23.89 -7.44
C TYR A 182 -21.18 -24.42 -8.69
N PHE A 183 -20.45 -24.82 -9.74
CA PHE A 183 -20.97 -25.43 -10.96
C PHE A 183 -20.15 -26.67 -11.33
#